data_AF-A0A8D1KJT4-F1
#
_entry.id   AF-A0A8D1KJT4-F1
#
_cell.length_a   1.000
_cell.length_b   1.000
_cell.length_c   1.000
_cell.angle_alpha   90.00
_cell.angle_beta   90.00
_cell.angle_gamma   90.00
#
_symmetry.space_group_name_H-M   'P 1'
#
loop_
_entity.id
_entity.type
_entity.pdbx_description
1 polymer ?
#
loop_
_entity_poly.entity_id
_entity_poly.type
_entity_poly.pdbx_seq_one_letter_code
_entity_poly.pdbx_strand_id
1 'polypeptide(L)'
;MFEKKDSRVKSAAATNLSFLYYLENEFAQASSYADLAVNSDRYNPSALTNKGNTVFANGDYEKAAEFYKEALRNDSSCTEALYNIGLTYKKLNRLDEALDCFLKLHAILRNSAHVLYQIANIYELMEDPGQAVEWLMQLISVVPTDSRVLSKLGGLYDSEGDKSQAFQYYYESYRYFPSSIDVIEWLGAYYVDTQFCEKAIQYFERASLIQPTQVKWQLMVASCFRRSGNYQKALDTYKDIHRKFPENAECLRFLVRLCTDIGLKEVQEYAAKLKRLEKMKEIREQRVRSGRDGSRRDGSAGSGECPTPGDSGQNCSKSERLRAQLRALPGTDAPYESSCSREPDASYVDPLGPQAERPKTAAKKRLDEDDFADEELGDDLLPE
;
A
#
# COMPACT_ATOMS: atom_id res chain seq x y z
N MET A 1 20.01 31.10 37.16
CA MET A 1 19.55 29.69 37.21
C MET A 1 18.41 29.41 36.20
N PHE A 2 18.38 30.08 35.03
CA PHE A 2 17.23 30.06 34.11
C PHE A 2 17.43 29.15 32.88
N GLU A 3 18.62 29.14 32.26
CA GLU A 3 18.91 28.44 30.98
C GLU A 3 18.50 26.96 30.93
N LYS A 4 18.55 26.24 32.05
CA LYS A 4 18.18 24.81 32.11
C LYS A 4 16.69 24.53 31.86
N LYS A 5 15.80 25.52 32.01
CA LYS A 5 14.38 25.37 31.66
C LYS A 5 14.18 25.53 30.15
N ASP A 6 14.76 26.59 29.59
CA ASP A 6 14.60 26.91 28.16
C ASP A 6 15.21 25.83 27.26
N SER A 7 16.35 25.24 27.64
CA SER A 7 16.97 24.11 26.92
C SER A 7 16.05 22.87 26.85
N ARG A 8 15.30 22.58 27.93
CA ARG A 8 14.36 21.45 27.97
C ARG A 8 13.11 21.70 27.13
N VAL A 9 12.54 22.90 27.21
CA VAL A 9 11.40 23.29 26.36
C VAL A 9 11.80 23.27 24.88
N LYS A 10 13.01 23.75 24.56
CA LYS A 10 13.59 23.67 23.22
C LYS A 10 13.79 22.23 22.74
N SER A 11 14.32 21.33 23.58
CA SER A 11 14.44 19.91 23.25
C SER A 11 13.08 19.25 23.00
N ALA A 12 12.08 19.50 23.86
CA ALA A 12 10.73 18.96 23.68
C ALA A 12 10.06 19.47 22.38
N ALA A 13 10.17 20.77 22.08
CA ALA A 13 9.66 21.35 20.84
C ALA A 13 10.36 20.76 19.60
N ALA A 14 11.69 20.65 19.62
CA ALA A 14 12.46 20.04 18.54
C ALA A 14 12.15 18.54 18.36
N THR A 15 11.93 17.81 19.46
CA THR A 15 11.49 16.40 19.45
C THR A 15 10.15 16.27 18.73
N ASN A 16 9.16 17.08 19.11
CA ASN A 16 7.83 17.05 18.48
C ASN A 16 7.89 17.45 17.00
N LEU A 17 8.62 18.51 16.64
CA LEU A 17 8.82 18.91 15.24
C LEU A 17 9.50 17.81 14.42
N SER A 18 10.54 17.16 14.95
CA SER A 18 11.22 16.06 14.24
C SER A 18 10.28 14.89 13.94
N PHE A 19 9.32 14.60 14.83
CA PHE A 19 8.32 13.57 14.62
C PHE A 19 7.26 13.97 13.59
N LEU A 20 6.78 15.22 13.62
CA LEU A 20 5.81 15.73 12.64
C LEU A 20 6.37 15.70 11.21
N TYR A 21 7.57 16.26 11.00
CA TYR A 21 8.23 16.20 9.68
C TYR A 21 8.54 14.76 9.24
N TYR A 22 8.78 13.83 10.18
CA TYR A 22 8.95 12.42 9.85
C TYR A 22 7.64 11.78 9.33
N LEU A 23 6.50 12.11 9.93
CA LEU A 23 5.17 11.65 9.46
C LEU A 23 4.78 12.26 8.10
N GLU A 24 5.22 13.50 7.83
CA GLU A 24 5.04 14.16 6.52
C GLU A 24 5.99 13.60 5.43
N ASN A 25 6.91 12.69 5.79
CA ASN A 25 7.98 12.13 4.94
C ASN A 25 9.08 13.15 4.55
N GLU A 26 9.17 14.27 5.25
CA GLU A 26 10.22 15.27 5.06
C GLU A 26 11.49 14.91 5.87
N PHE A 27 12.09 13.76 5.55
CA PHE A 27 13.18 13.15 6.32
C PHE A 27 14.40 14.06 6.54
N ALA A 28 14.70 14.96 5.59
CA ALA A 28 15.80 15.93 5.72
C ALA A 28 15.53 16.96 6.83
N GLN A 29 14.31 17.52 6.89
CA GLN A 29 13.92 18.44 7.97
C GLN A 29 13.84 17.69 9.30
N ALA A 30 13.22 16.51 9.30
CA ALA A 30 13.11 15.64 10.47
C ALA A 30 14.49 15.34 11.09
N SER A 31 15.51 15.01 10.28
CA SER A 31 16.85 14.71 10.80
C SER A 31 17.56 15.94 11.40
N SER A 32 17.36 17.12 10.80
CA SER A 32 17.87 18.40 11.33
C SER A 32 17.23 18.75 12.68
N TYR A 33 15.90 18.63 12.81
CA TYR A 33 15.23 18.85 14.09
C TYR A 33 15.57 17.77 15.13
N ALA A 34 15.81 16.53 14.72
CA ALA A 34 16.29 15.47 15.61
C ALA A 34 17.72 15.75 16.12
N ASP A 35 18.63 16.25 15.27
CA ASP A 35 19.95 16.72 15.73
C ASP A 35 19.83 17.88 16.71
N LEU A 36 18.94 18.85 16.46
CA LEU A 36 18.68 19.94 17.39
C LEU A 36 18.11 19.44 18.73
N ALA A 37 17.26 18.41 18.72
CA ALA A 37 16.70 17.81 19.92
C ALA A 37 17.77 17.11 20.78
N VAL A 38 18.60 16.25 20.16
CA VAL A 38 19.70 15.51 20.82
C VAL A 38 20.82 16.46 21.29
N ASN A 39 21.13 17.52 20.54
CA ASN A 39 22.08 18.55 20.99
C ASN A 39 21.55 19.40 22.15
N SER A 40 20.22 19.55 22.29
CA SER A 40 19.59 20.32 23.38
C SER A 40 19.35 19.49 24.65
N ASP A 41 19.11 18.19 24.50
CA ASP A 41 19.11 17.20 25.59
C ASP A 41 19.53 15.82 25.06
N ARG A 42 20.77 15.44 25.37
CA ARG A 42 21.36 14.17 24.91
C ARG A 42 20.72 12.94 25.54
N TYR A 43 20.14 13.06 26.74
CA TYR A 43 19.64 11.92 27.50
C TYR A 43 18.14 11.67 27.27
N ASN A 44 17.47 12.52 26.49
CA ASN A 44 16.06 12.37 26.15
C ASN A 44 15.83 11.14 25.25
N PRO A 45 15.14 10.08 25.72
CA PRO A 45 14.96 8.84 24.95
C PRO A 45 14.10 9.06 23.70
N SER A 46 13.10 9.96 23.74
CA SER A 46 12.26 10.29 22.59
C SER A 46 13.04 11.03 21.50
N ALA A 47 13.97 11.92 21.88
CA ALA A 47 14.85 12.61 20.92
C ALA A 47 15.79 11.62 20.21
N LEU A 48 16.40 10.70 20.96
CA LEU A 48 17.25 9.63 20.42
C LEU A 48 16.46 8.66 19.54
N THR A 49 15.22 8.33 19.93
CA THR A 49 14.33 7.48 19.14
C THR A 49 13.95 8.16 17.82
N ASN A 50 13.60 9.45 17.83
CA ASN A 50 13.35 10.21 16.60
C ASN A 50 14.60 10.32 15.72
N LYS A 51 15.79 10.49 16.31
CA LYS A 51 17.04 10.45 15.53
C LYS A 51 17.24 9.09 14.87
N GLY A 52 17.06 8.00 15.62
CA GLY A 52 17.06 6.63 15.11
C GLY A 52 16.07 6.43 13.95
N ASN A 53 14.84 6.95 14.06
CA ASN A 53 13.82 6.89 13.01
C ASN A 53 14.30 7.57 11.71
N THR A 54 14.88 8.77 11.81
CA THR A 54 15.39 9.47 10.61
C THR A 54 16.57 8.74 9.95
N VAL A 55 17.42 8.08 10.74
CA VAL A 55 18.56 7.29 10.26
C VAL A 55 18.08 5.97 9.63
N PHE A 56 17.05 5.34 10.21
CA PHE A 56 16.36 4.17 9.66
C PHE A 56 15.71 4.47 8.30
N ALA A 57 15.05 5.62 8.16
CA ALA A 57 14.46 6.05 6.89
C ALA A 57 15.51 6.32 5.80
N ASN A 58 16.72 6.75 6.19
CA ASN A 58 17.86 6.90 5.28
C ASN A 58 18.52 5.55 4.89
N GLY A 59 18.10 4.42 5.48
CA GLY A 59 18.61 3.07 5.19
C GLY A 59 19.82 2.62 6.03
N ASP A 60 20.34 3.47 6.92
CA ASP A 60 21.47 3.18 7.81
C ASP A 60 21.01 2.38 9.04
N TYR A 61 20.55 1.14 8.83
CA TYR A 61 19.91 0.33 9.88
C TYR A 61 20.81 0.04 11.10
N GLU A 62 22.11 -0.21 10.91
CA GLU A 62 23.06 -0.43 12.02
C GLU A 62 23.13 0.78 12.95
N LYS A 63 23.27 2.00 12.40
CA LYS A 63 23.33 3.24 13.18
C LYS A 63 22.00 3.54 13.86
N ALA A 64 20.88 3.24 13.21
CA ALA A 64 19.55 3.36 13.83
C ALA A 64 19.46 2.47 15.07
N ALA A 65 19.91 1.22 14.99
CA ALA A 65 19.95 0.30 16.13
C ALA A 65 20.86 0.80 17.28
N GLU A 66 21.95 1.52 16.99
CA GLU A 66 22.78 2.17 18.01
C GLU A 66 22.05 3.30 18.74
N PHE A 67 21.37 4.20 18.02
CA PHE A 67 20.60 5.29 18.63
C PHE A 67 19.43 4.77 19.49
N TYR A 68 18.70 3.75 19.04
CA TYR A 68 17.65 3.15 19.87
C TYR A 68 18.22 2.44 21.11
N LYS A 69 19.42 1.84 21.03
CA LYS A 69 20.12 1.28 22.19
C LYS A 69 20.60 2.36 23.17
N GLU A 70 21.02 3.54 22.69
CA GLU A 70 21.32 4.69 23.55
C GLU A 70 20.03 5.19 24.25
N ALA A 71 18.90 5.25 23.53
CA ALA A 71 17.59 5.57 24.13
C ALA A 71 17.20 4.58 25.24
N LEU A 72 17.30 3.27 24.99
CA LEU A 72 16.96 2.22 25.96
C LEU A 72 17.94 2.14 27.16
N ARG A 73 19.18 2.64 27.02
CA ARG A 73 20.12 2.79 28.14
C ARG A 73 19.75 3.97 29.05
N ASN A 74 19.20 5.04 28.48
CA ASN A 74 18.77 6.23 29.22
C ASN A 74 17.41 6.01 29.89
N ASP A 75 16.49 5.30 29.22
CA ASP A 75 15.22 4.85 29.77
C ASP A 75 14.93 3.40 29.36
N SER A 76 15.12 2.47 30.30
CA SER A 76 14.85 1.05 30.11
C SER A 76 13.37 0.70 29.92
N SER A 77 12.46 1.65 30.17
CA SER A 77 11.01 1.50 29.97
C SER A 77 10.53 2.02 28.61
N CYS A 78 11.42 2.56 27.78
CA CYS A 78 11.08 3.10 26.46
C CYS A 78 10.66 1.99 25.46
N THR A 79 9.37 1.68 25.44
CA THR A 79 8.75 0.67 24.59
C THR A 79 8.84 1.00 23.10
N GLU A 80 8.81 2.28 22.74
CA GLU A 80 8.98 2.76 21.35
C GLU A 80 10.37 2.42 20.80
N ALA A 81 11.43 2.72 21.57
CA ALA A 81 12.79 2.35 21.20
C ALA A 81 12.95 0.83 21.06
N LEU A 82 12.38 0.05 21.99
CA LEU A 82 12.43 -1.42 21.94
C LEU A 82 11.68 -2.00 20.71
N TYR A 83 10.52 -1.45 20.36
CA TYR A 83 9.78 -1.82 19.14
C TYR A 83 10.60 -1.53 17.87
N ASN A 84 11.23 -0.35 17.82
CA ASN A 84 12.02 0.08 16.67
C ASN A 84 13.34 -0.69 16.53
N ILE A 85 13.97 -1.13 17.64
CA ILE A 85 15.09 -2.11 17.58
C ILE A 85 14.63 -3.40 16.92
N GLY A 86 13.48 -3.96 17.34
CA GLY A 86 12.93 -5.18 16.76
C GLY A 86 12.67 -5.05 15.25
N LEU A 87 12.08 -3.94 14.81
CA LEU A 87 11.89 -3.65 13.38
C LEU A 87 13.22 -3.51 12.62
N THR A 88 14.23 -2.89 13.24
CA THR A 88 15.55 -2.69 12.65
C THR A 88 16.29 -4.00 12.48
N TYR A 89 16.26 -4.88 13.48
CA TYR A 89 16.81 -6.23 13.38
C TYR A 89 16.07 -7.09 12.35
N LYS A 90 14.75 -6.96 12.22
CA LYS A 90 13.99 -7.61 11.14
C LYS A 90 14.43 -7.13 9.75
N LYS A 91 14.74 -5.84 9.58
CA LYS A 91 15.31 -5.29 8.33
C LYS A 91 16.74 -5.77 8.04
N LEU A 92 17.54 -5.99 9.09
CA LEU A 92 18.88 -6.57 9.01
C LEU A 92 18.89 -8.10 8.89
N ASN A 93 17.73 -8.74 8.74
CA ASN A 93 17.56 -10.20 8.72
C ASN A 93 18.13 -10.94 9.95
N ARG A 94 18.25 -10.23 11.10
CA ARG A 94 18.66 -10.77 12.40
C ARG A 94 17.42 -11.20 13.17
N LEU A 95 16.77 -12.26 12.68
CA LEU A 95 15.42 -12.65 13.11
C LEU A 95 15.36 -13.04 14.59
N ASP A 96 16.36 -13.79 15.09
CA ASP A 96 16.42 -14.18 16.51
C ASP A 96 16.47 -12.96 17.44
N GLU A 97 17.33 -11.97 17.15
CA GLU A 97 17.44 -10.75 17.95
C GLU A 97 16.18 -9.86 17.84
N ALA A 98 15.52 -9.86 16.68
CA ALA A 98 14.23 -9.18 16.51
C ALA A 98 13.16 -9.83 17.39
N LEU A 99 13.06 -11.16 17.37
CA LEU A 99 12.14 -11.96 18.17
C LEU A 99 12.35 -11.69 19.67
N ASP A 100 13.60 -11.71 20.11
CA ASP A 100 14.02 -11.41 21.49
C ASP A 100 13.54 -10.02 21.97
N CYS A 101 13.61 -9.01 21.09
CA CYS A 101 13.10 -7.67 21.36
C CYS A 101 11.57 -7.63 21.46
N PHE A 102 10.84 -8.30 20.55
CA PHE A 102 9.38 -8.32 20.59
C PHE A 102 8.82 -9.18 21.74
N LEU A 103 9.48 -10.27 22.13
CA LEU A 103 9.12 -11.06 23.31
C LEU A 103 9.30 -10.27 24.61
N LYS A 104 10.42 -9.53 24.76
CA LYS A 104 10.62 -8.58 25.87
C LYS A 104 9.54 -7.50 25.88
N LEU A 105 9.18 -6.99 24.71
CA LEU A 105 8.12 -5.99 24.58
C LEU A 105 6.73 -6.55 24.90
N HIS A 106 6.43 -7.79 24.55
CA HIS A 106 5.19 -8.48 24.90
C HIS A 106 5.06 -8.71 26.43
N ALA A 107 6.18 -8.97 27.12
CA ALA A 107 6.19 -9.09 28.57
C ALA A 107 5.83 -7.76 29.29
N ILE A 108 6.17 -6.62 28.68
CA ILE A 108 5.82 -5.27 29.17
C ILE A 108 4.40 -4.89 28.73
N LEU A 109 4.13 -4.94 27.42
CA LEU A 109 2.86 -4.58 26.78
C LEU A 109 2.05 -5.84 26.48
N ARG A 110 1.55 -6.48 27.55
CA ARG A 110 0.63 -7.62 27.41
C ARG A 110 -0.56 -7.22 26.54
N ASN A 111 -0.98 -8.13 25.68
CA ASN A 111 -2.12 -7.97 24.77
C ASN A 111 -1.99 -6.90 23.65
N SER A 112 -0.78 -6.38 23.38
CA SER A 112 -0.60 -5.46 22.25
C SER A 112 -0.66 -6.21 20.90
N ALA A 113 -1.76 -6.01 20.17
CA ALA A 113 -1.99 -6.61 18.84
C ALA A 113 -0.83 -6.36 17.85
N HIS A 114 -0.27 -5.16 17.87
CA HIS A 114 0.87 -4.78 17.02
C HIS A 114 2.15 -5.58 17.35
N VAL A 115 2.33 -6.01 18.60
CA VAL A 115 3.51 -6.79 19.02
C VAL A 115 3.30 -8.26 18.68
N LEU A 116 2.12 -8.82 18.98
CA LEU A 116 1.74 -10.18 18.61
C LEU A 116 1.88 -10.42 17.10
N TYR A 117 1.43 -9.47 16.27
CA TYR A 117 1.59 -9.52 14.82
C TYR A 117 3.06 -9.55 14.36
N GLN A 118 3.95 -8.77 14.99
CA GLN A 118 5.38 -8.77 14.62
C GLN A 118 6.06 -10.09 15.04
N ILE A 119 5.70 -10.66 16.20
CA ILE A 119 6.20 -11.98 16.65
C ILE A 119 5.80 -13.05 15.63
N ALA A 120 4.51 -13.16 15.32
CA ALA A 120 4.02 -14.09 14.30
C ALA A 120 4.71 -13.92 12.94
N ASN A 121 4.86 -12.68 12.47
CA ASN A 121 5.52 -12.40 11.20
C ASN A 121 7.03 -12.69 11.22
N ILE A 122 7.68 -12.73 12.37
CA ILE A 122 9.07 -13.20 12.47
C ILE A 122 9.13 -14.72 12.36
N TYR A 123 8.23 -15.46 13.02
CA TYR A 123 8.14 -16.92 12.84
C TYR A 123 7.81 -17.31 11.38
N GLU A 124 6.93 -16.57 10.71
CA GLU A 124 6.71 -16.71 9.25
C GLU A 124 8.01 -16.54 8.44
N LEU A 125 8.86 -15.57 8.79
CA LEU A 125 10.14 -15.30 8.12
C LEU A 125 11.25 -16.29 8.51
N MET A 126 11.11 -16.98 9.64
CA MET A 126 11.98 -18.06 10.09
C MET A 126 11.57 -19.43 9.52
N GLU A 127 10.51 -19.47 8.69
CA GLU A 127 9.92 -20.69 8.11
C GLU A 127 9.39 -21.68 9.18
N ASP A 128 8.96 -21.17 10.36
CA ASP A 128 8.25 -21.92 11.40
C ASP A 128 6.75 -21.55 11.40
N PRO A 129 5.92 -22.22 10.57
CA PRO A 129 4.49 -21.92 10.49
C PRO A 129 3.75 -22.32 11.78
N GLY A 130 4.22 -23.34 12.52
CA GLY A 130 3.55 -23.83 13.72
C GLY A 130 3.54 -22.78 14.83
N GLN A 131 4.70 -22.19 15.11
CA GLN A 131 4.77 -21.04 16.03
C GLN A 131 4.03 -19.82 15.49
N ALA A 132 4.11 -19.53 14.18
CA ALA A 132 3.35 -18.42 13.59
C ALA A 132 1.83 -18.56 13.81
N VAL A 133 1.27 -19.77 13.64
CA VAL A 133 -0.15 -20.07 13.90
C VAL A 133 -0.51 -19.82 15.36
N GLU A 134 0.27 -20.32 16.33
CA GLU A 134 0.01 -20.11 17.77
C GLU A 134 -0.06 -18.61 18.14
N TRP A 135 0.88 -17.80 17.64
CA TRP A 135 0.90 -16.36 17.89
C TRP A 135 -0.22 -15.59 17.15
N LEU A 136 -0.64 -16.05 15.97
CA LEU A 136 -1.79 -15.47 15.26
C LEU A 136 -3.12 -15.85 15.90
N MET A 137 -3.25 -17.05 16.47
CA MET A 137 -4.44 -17.44 17.26
C MET A 137 -4.57 -16.57 18.52
N GLN A 138 -3.46 -16.28 19.22
CA GLN A 138 -3.46 -15.31 20.31
C GLN A 138 -3.88 -13.92 19.80
N LEU A 139 -3.36 -13.46 18.66
CA LEU A 139 -3.74 -12.18 18.05
C LEU A 139 -5.24 -12.10 17.71
N ILE A 140 -5.84 -13.16 17.16
CA ILE A 140 -7.29 -13.23 16.91
C ILE A 140 -8.10 -13.08 18.21
N SER A 141 -7.63 -13.63 19.33
CA SER A 141 -8.34 -13.46 20.62
C SER A 141 -8.42 -11.99 21.08
N VAL A 142 -7.49 -11.15 20.61
CA VAL A 142 -7.46 -9.70 20.85
C VAL A 142 -8.25 -8.93 19.80
N VAL A 143 -8.08 -9.30 18.52
CA VAL A 143 -8.66 -8.60 17.37
C VAL A 143 -9.36 -9.59 16.44
N PRO A 144 -10.55 -10.11 16.81
CA PRO A 144 -11.23 -11.16 16.06
C PRO A 144 -11.82 -10.67 14.72
N THR A 145 -11.83 -9.36 14.47
CA THR A 145 -12.41 -8.73 13.29
C THR A 145 -11.39 -8.36 12.20
N ASP A 146 -10.08 -8.56 12.43
CA ASP A 146 -9.07 -8.20 11.43
C ASP A 146 -8.96 -9.27 10.32
N SER A 147 -9.57 -8.97 9.18
CA SER A 147 -9.47 -9.73 7.94
C SER A 147 -8.02 -10.04 7.52
N ARG A 148 -7.04 -9.18 7.82
CA ARG A 148 -5.63 -9.40 7.47
C ARG A 148 -5.01 -10.52 8.30
N VAL A 149 -5.38 -10.63 9.56
CA VAL A 149 -4.92 -11.72 10.45
C VAL A 149 -5.60 -13.03 10.05
N LEU A 150 -6.92 -13.00 9.83
CA LEU A 150 -7.70 -14.15 9.37
C LEU A 150 -7.19 -14.71 8.03
N SER A 151 -6.88 -13.85 7.06
CA SER A 151 -6.34 -14.28 5.76
C SER A 151 -4.91 -14.83 5.84
N LYS A 152 -4.08 -14.33 6.76
CA LYS A 152 -2.77 -14.93 7.05
C LYS A 152 -2.88 -16.33 7.62
N LEU A 153 -3.73 -16.54 8.62
CA LEU A 153 -4.00 -17.88 9.17
C LEU A 153 -4.55 -18.83 8.11
N GLY A 154 -5.49 -18.37 7.28
CA GLY A 154 -5.96 -19.14 6.13
C GLY A 154 -4.83 -19.58 5.20
N GLY A 155 -3.86 -18.70 4.92
CA GLY A 155 -2.68 -19.01 4.11
C GLY A 155 -1.72 -20.00 4.76
N LEU A 156 -1.52 -19.93 6.08
CA LEU A 156 -0.68 -20.89 6.82
C LEU A 156 -1.31 -22.29 6.78
N TYR A 157 -2.60 -22.43 7.10
CA TYR A 157 -3.29 -23.73 7.01
C TYR A 157 -3.33 -24.30 5.59
N ASP A 158 -3.45 -23.46 4.55
CA ASP A 158 -3.36 -23.92 3.15
C ASP A 158 -1.95 -24.41 2.81
N SER A 159 -0.90 -23.78 3.36
CA SER A 159 0.50 -24.22 3.19
C SER A 159 0.81 -25.53 3.92
N GLU A 160 0.16 -25.79 5.06
CA GLU A 160 0.19 -27.08 5.78
C GLU A 160 -0.66 -28.16 5.08
N GLY A 161 -1.56 -27.75 4.17
CA GLY A 161 -2.45 -28.63 3.41
C GLY A 161 -3.83 -28.85 4.03
N ASP A 162 -4.15 -28.26 5.19
CA ASP A 162 -5.50 -28.27 5.75
C ASP A 162 -6.37 -27.20 5.08
N LYS A 163 -6.81 -27.53 3.86
CA LYS A 163 -7.77 -26.75 3.09
C LYS A 163 -9.11 -26.52 3.82
N SER A 164 -9.44 -27.32 4.84
CA SER A 164 -10.72 -27.22 5.56
C SER A 164 -10.70 -26.10 6.60
N GLN A 165 -9.61 -25.98 7.38
CA GLN A 165 -9.38 -24.86 8.28
C GLN A 165 -9.07 -23.59 7.49
N ALA A 166 -8.25 -23.69 6.44
CA ALA A 166 -7.99 -22.56 5.53
C ALA A 166 -9.29 -21.93 5.01
N PHE A 167 -10.25 -22.75 4.56
CA PHE A 167 -11.55 -22.27 4.09
C PHE A 167 -12.34 -21.52 5.17
N GLN A 168 -12.33 -21.98 6.43
CA GLN A 168 -13.03 -21.29 7.52
C GLN A 168 -12.46 -19.88 7.74
N TYR A 169 -11.14 -19.77 7.91
CA TYR A 169 -10.48 -18.49 8.15
C TYR A 169 -10.56 -17.53 6.95
N TYR A 170 -10.44 -18.03 5.72
CA TYR A 170 -10.65 -17.20 4.52
C TYR A 170 -12.10 -16.76 4.35
N TYR A 171 -13.08 -17.61 4.68
CA TYR A 171 -14.50 -17.25 4.62
C TYR A 171 -14.87 -16.20 5.68
N GLU A 172 -14.34 -16.30 6.90
CA GLU A 172 -14.49 -15.27 7.92
C GLU A 172 -13.78 -13.96 7.53
N SER A 173 -12.56 -14.04 6.99
CA SER A 173 -11.84 -12.88 6.45
C SER A 173 -12.67 -12.16 5.38
N TYR A 174 -13.27 -12.90 4.44
CA TYR A 174 -14.16 -12.36 3.42
C TYR A 174 -15.44 -11.75 4.00
N ARG A 175 -16.01 -12.36 5.05
CA ARG A 175 -17.20 -11.83 5.74
C ARG A 175 -16.95 -10.46 6.35
N TYR A 176 -15.76 -10.21 6.92
CA TYR A 176 -15.40 -8.91 7.49
C TYR A 176 -14.94 -7.91 6.42
N PHE A 177 -14.14 -8.32 5.43
CA PHE A 177 -13.64 -7.44 4.37
C PHE A 177 -13.78 -8.10 2.99
N PRO A 178 -14.95 -8.00 2.35
CA PRO A 178 -15.24 -8.66 1.08
C PRO A 178 -14.63 -7.94 -0.14
N SER A 179 -13.47 -7.31 0.01
CA SER A 179 -12.73 -6.62 -1.05
C SER A 179 -11.26 -7.01 -1.13
N SER A 180 -10.80 -7.94 -0.27
CA SER A 180 -9.47 -8.54 -0.43
C SER A 180 -9.45 -9.46 -1.65
N ILE A 181 -8.67 -9.08 -2.66
CA ILE A 181 -8.57 -9.83 -3.93
C ILE A 181 -7.93 -11.19 -3.69
N ASP A 182 -6.92 -11.27 -2.82
CA ASP A 182 -6.19 -12.51 -2.53
C ASP A 182 -7.13 -13.56 -1.89
N VAL A 183 -7.99 -13.12 -0.97
CA VAL A 183 -9.01 -13.96 -0.32
C VAL A 183 -10.10 -14.38 -1.32
N ILE A 184 -10.54 -13.46 -2.19
CA ILE A 184 -11.52 -13.75 -3.24
C ILE A 184 -10.95 -14.74 -4.27
N GLU A 185 -9.68 -14.61 -4.65
CA GLU A 185 -8.99 -15.55 -5.54
C GLU A 185 -8.92 -16.93 -4.90
N TRP A 186 -8.49 -17.02 -3.63
CA TRP A 186 -8.39 -18.28 -2.92
C TRP A 186 -9.75 -18.97 -2.75
N LEU A 187 -10.79 -18.26 -2.30
CA LEU A 187 -12.14 -18.82 -2.16
C LEU A 187 -12.73 -19.25 -3.52
N GLY A 188 -12.50 -18.45 -4.57
CA GLY A 188 -12.88 -18.80 -5.94
C GLY A 188 -12.17 -20.07 -6.43
N ALA A 189 -10.86 -20.19 -6.18
CA ALA A 189 -10.06 -21.37 -6.50
C ALA A 189 -10.50 -22.61 -5.69
N TYR A 190 -10.81 -22.46 -4.41
CA TYR A 190 -11.32 -23.54 -3.55
C TYR A 190 -12.68 -24.07 -4.05
N TYR A 191 -13.62 -23.19 -4.41
CA TYR A 191 -14.88 -23.62 -5.04
C TYR A 191 -14.69 -24.17 -6.46
N VAL A 192 -13.59 -23.79 -7.12
CA VAL A 192 -13.18 -24.38 -8.40
C VAL A 192 -12.64 -25.80 -8.20
N ASP A 193 -11.81 -26.07 -7.20
CA ASP A 193 -11.26 -27.39 -6.92
C ASP A 193 -12.34 -28.38 -6.42
N THR A 194 -13.22 -27.90 -5.53
CA THR A 194 -14.37 -28.68 -5.01
C THR A 194 -15.53 -28.85 -6.00
N GLN A 195 -15.33 -28.47 -7.27
CA GLN A 195 -16.28 -28.57 -8.40
C GLN A 195 -17.56 -27.71 -8.29
N PHE A 196 -17.78 -26.98 -7.20
CA PHE A 196 -18.90 -26.05 -7.00
C PHE A 196 -18.72 -24.72 -7.79
N CYS A 197 -18.58 -24.84 -9.10
CA CYS A 197 -18.30 -23.75 -10.04
C CYS A 197 -19.31 -22.59 -9.97
N GLU A 198 -20.57 -22.87 -9.63
CA GLU A 198 -21.62 -21.85 -9.52
C GLU A 198 -21.38 -20.86 -8.37
N LYS A 199 -20.81 -21.32 -7.25
CA LYS A 199 -20.42 -20.44 -6.14
C LYS A 199 -19.18 -19.62 -6.51
N ALA A 200 -18.21 -20.24 -7.18
CA ALA A 200 -16.98 -19.57 -7.63
C ALA A 200 -17.24 -18.37 -8.54
N ILE A 201 -18.29 -18.41 -9.38
CA ILE A 201 -18.69 -17.30 -10.25
C ILE A 201 -18.91 -16.01 -9.45
N GLN A 202 -19.61 -16.07 -8.31
CA GLN A 202 -19.93 -14.90 -7.49
C GLN A 202 -18.66 -14.19 -6.96
N TYR A 203 -17.65 -14.99 -6.59
CA TYR A 203 -16.34 -14.49 -6.16
C TYR A 203 -15.58 -13.84 -7.32
N PHE A 204 -15.49 -14.50 -8.48
CA PHE A 204 -14.76 -13.94 -9.62
C PHE A 204 -15.47 -12.76 -10.30
N GLU A 205 -16.80 -12.71 -10.30
CA GLU A 205 -17.57 -11.52 -10.71
C GLU A 205 -17.23 -10.34 -9.80
N ARG A 206 -17.17 -10.56 -8.48
CA ARG A 206 -16.76 -9.54 -7.51
C ARG A 206 -15.31 -9.08 -7.73
N ALA A 207 -14.38 -10.00 -8.00
CA ALA A 207 -13.01 -9.63 -8.39
C ALA A 207 -12.97 -8.78 -9.68
N SER A 208 -13.81 -9.09 -10.67
CA SER A 208 -13.93 -8.31 -11.90
C SER A 208 -14.53 -6.91 -11.70
N LEU A 209 -15.30 -6.68 -10.62
CA LEU A 209 -15.78 -5.34 -10.25
C LEU A 209 -14.68 -4.51 -9.57
N ILE A 210 -13.83 -5.16 -8.75
CA ILE A 210 -12.71 -4.51 -8.05
C ILE A 210 -11.56 -4.17 -9.03
N GLN A 211 -11.26 -5.08 -9.97
CA GLN A 211 -10.22 -4.90 -10.99
C GLN A 211 -10.79 -5.02 -12.42
N PRO A 212 -11.53 -4.02 -12.92
CA PRO A 212 -12.15 -4.07 -14.25
C PRO A 212 -11.13 -4.03 -15.40
N THR A 213 -9.90 -3.57 -15.14
CA THR A 213 -8.78 -3.57 -16.09
C THR A 213 -8.19 -4.96 -16.31
N GLN A 214 -8.37 -5.89 -15.36
CA GLN A 214 -7.68 -7.17 -15.35
C GLN A 214 -8.57 -8.29 -15.95
N VAL A 215 -8.28 -8.66 -17.20
CA VAL A 215 -9.07 -9.63 -17.97
C VAL A 215 -9.09 -11.04 -17.34
N LYS A 216 -8.14 -11.37 -16.46
CA LYS A 216 -8.06 -12.65 -15.70
C LYS A 216 -9.41 -13.03 -15.08
N TRP A 217 -10.05 -12.10 -14.38
CA TRP A 217 -11.26 -12.37 -13.60
C TRP A 217 -12.46 -12.72 -14.49
N GLN A 218 -12.64 -11.98 -15.59
CA GLN A 218 -13.68 -12.25 -16.57
C GLN A 218 -13.48 -13.61 -17.26
N LEU A 219 -12.23 -13.99 -17.54
CA LEU A 219 -11.90 -15.33 -18.06
C LEU A 219 -12.15 -16.44 -17.04
N MET A 220 -11.96 -16.19 -15.74
CA MET A 220 -12.31 -17.16 -14.69
C MET A 220 -13.82 -17.35 -14.58
N VAL A 221 -14.63 -16.28 -14.65
CA VAL A 221 -16.10 -16.37 -14.72
C VAL A 221 -16.56 -17.21 -15.91
N ALA A 222 -16.07 -16.91 -17.13
CA ALA A 222 -16.41 -17.67 -18.33
C ALA A 222 -15.95 -19.14 -18.27
N SER A 223 -14.79 -19.40 -17.66
CA SER A 223 -14.28 -20.77 -17.42
C SER A 223 -15.17 -21.54 -16.43
N CYS A 224 -15.68 -20.87 -15.40
CA CYS A 224 -16.64 -21.46 -14.47
C CYS A 224 -17.97 -21.78 -15.16
N PHE A 225 -18.53 -20.87 -15.97
CA PHE A 225 -19.73 -21.17 -16.77
C PHE A 225 -19.54 -22.41 -17.66
N ARG A 226 -18.39 -22.52 -18.33
CA ARG A 226 -18.06 -23.70 -19.16
C ARG A 226 -18.07 -24.98 -18.33
N ARG A 227 -17.50 -24.96 -17.13
CA ARG A 227 -17.38 -26.14 -16.27
C ARG A 227 -18.65 -26.48 -15.49
N SER A 228 -19.55 -25.52 -15.26
CA SER A 228 -20.95 -25.76 -14.89
C SER A 228 -21.81 -26.34 -16.03
N GLY A 229 -21.24 -26.62 -17.22
CA GLY A 229 -21.98 -27.11 -18.39
C GLY A 229 -22.81 -26.04 -19.11
N ASN A 230 -22.77 -24.79 -18.68
CA ASN A 230 -23.50 -23.67 -19.28
C ASN A 230 -22.76 -23.11 -20.51
N TYR A 231 -22.54 -23.97 -21.51
CA TYR A 231 -21.71 -23.71 -22.70
C TYR A 231 -22.12 -22.46 -23.50
N GLN A 232 -23.42 -22.17 -23.61
CA GLN A 232 -23.92 -20.98 -24.32
C GLN A 232 -23.49 -19.68 -23.62
N LYS A 233 -23.78 -19.56 -22.31
CA LYS A 233 -23.35 -18.40 -21.50
C LYS A 233 -21.83 -18.25 -21.48
N ALA A 234 -21.08 -19.35 -21.43
CA ALA A 234 -19.63 -19.33 -21.54
C ALA A 234 -19.17 -18.77 -22.90
N LEU A 235 -19.79 -19.19 -23.99
CA LEU A 235 -19.46 -18.74 -25.35
C LEU A 235 -19.77 -17.25 -25.54
N ASP A 236 -20.92 -16.77 -25.07
CA ASP A 236 -21.30 -15.36 -25.14
C ASP A 236 -20.35 -14.49 -24.31
N THR A 237 -20.07 -14.88 -23.06
CA THR A 237 -19.13 -14.14 -22.20
C THR A 237 -17.72 -14.13 -22.78
N TYR A 238 -17.20 -15.22 -23.32
CA TYR A 238 -15.91 -15.22 -24.02
C TYR A 238 -15.91 -14.35 -25.29
N LYS A 239 -17.00 -14.34 -26.08
CA LYS A 239 -17.13 -13.45 -27.26
C LYS A 239 -17.11 -11.98 -26.84
N ASP A 240 -17.77 -11.61 -25.75
CA ASP A 240 -17.76 -10.25 -25.21
C ASP A 240 -16.42 -9.83 -24.60
N ILE A 241 -15.71 -10.76 -23.94
CA ILE A 241 -14.33 -10.52 -23.50
C ILE A 241 -13.41 -10.30 -24.71
N HIS A 242 -13.55 -11.08 -25.78
CA HIS A 242 -12.74 -10.90 -26.99
C HIS A 242 -13.05 -9.58 -27.72
N ARG A 243 -14.32 -9.13 -27.73
CA ARG A 243 -14.71 -7.80 -28.25
C ARG A 243 -14.04 -6.66 -27.49
N LYS A 244 -13.96 -6.76 -26.15
CA LYS A 244 -13.31 -5.76 -25.29
C LYS A 244 -11.78 -5.82 -25.35
N PHE A 245 -11.22 -7.03 -25.45
CA PHE A 245 -9.77 -7.29 -25.37
C PHE A 245 -9.31 -8.18 -26.53
N PRO A 246 -9.26 -7.66 -27.77
CA PRO A 246 -8.93 -8.46 -28.95
C PRO A 246 -7.49 -9.00 -28.95
N GLU A 247 -6.57 -8.37 -28.22
CA GLU A 247 -5.16 -8.78 -28.10
C GLU A 247 -4.90 -9.90 -27.07
N ASN A 248 -5.94 -10.38 -26.36
CA ASN A 248 -5.76 -11.41 -25.33
C ASN A 248 -5.69 -12.83 -25.93
N ALA A 249 -4.49 -13.40 -25.95
CA ALA A 249 -4.22 -14.76 -26.40
C ALA A 249 -4.96 -15.84 -25.60
N GLU A 250 -5.11 -15.69 -24.28
CA GLU A 250 -5.80 -16.69 -23.45
C GLU A 250 -7.29 -16.75 -23.77
N CYS A 251 -7.92 -15.59 -24.00
CA CYS A 251 -9.31 -15.53 -24.44
C CYS A 251 -9.53 -16.31 -25.74
N LEU A 252 -8.65 -16.14 -26.73
CA LEU A 252 -8.69 -16.90 -27.98
C LEU A 252 -8.40 -18.39 -27.78
N ARG A 253 -7.47 -18.78 -26.90
CA ARG A 253 -7.23 -20.20 -26.56
C ARG A 253 -8.48 -20.84 -25.94
N PHE A 254 -9.14 -20.16 -25.02
CA PHE A 254 -10.39 -20.65 -24.42
C PHE A 254 -11.54 -20.70 -25.43
N LEU A 255 -11.69 -19.71 -26.32
CA LEU A 255 -12.68 -19.73 -27.41
C LEU A 255 -12.45 -20.90 -28.38
N VAL A 256 -11.21 -21.11 -28.84
CA VAL A 256 -10.88 -22.26 -29.72
C VAL A 256 -11.25 -23.57 -29.03
N ARG A 257 -10.84 -23.76 -27.77
CA ARG A 257 -11.16 -24.97 -26.99
C ARG A 257 -12.67 -25.16 -26.82
N LEU A 258 -13.40 -24.12 -26.44
CA LEU A 258 -14.84 -24.19 -26.27
C LEU A 258 -15.56 -24.51 -27.59
N CYS A 259 -15.18 -23.85 -28.67
CA CYS A 259 -15.77 -24.12 -29.98
C CYS A 259 -15.41 -25.51 -30.52
N THR A 260 -14.25 -26.09 -30.17
CA THR A 260 -13.94 -27.50 -30.48
C THR A 260 -14.75 -28.46 -29.62
N ASP A 261 -14.93 -28.18 -28.33
CA ASP A 261 -15.73 -29.00 -27.41
C ASP A 261 -17.22 -29.06 -27.86
N ILE A 262 -17.74 -27.97 -28.45
CA ILE A 262 -19.13 -27.87 -28.96
C ILE A 262 -19.25 -28.34 -30.44
N GLY A 263 -18.15 -28.37 -31.21
CA GLY A 263 -18.16 -28.73 -32.63
C GLY A 263 -18.60 -27.60 -33.59
N LEU A 264 -18.38 -26.33 -33.22
CA LEU A 264 -18.79 -25.17 -34.02
C LEU A 264 -17.84 -24.89 -35.20
N LYS A 265 -18.39 -24.47 -36.35
CA LYS A 265 -17.58 -24.09 -37.53
C LYS A 265 -16.68 -22.86 -37.29
N GLU A 266 -17.02 -22.01 -36.31
CA GLU A 266 -16.24 -20.82 -35.92
C GLU A 266 -14.82 -21.14 -35.40
N VAL A 267 -14.52 -22.40 -35.04
CA VAL A 267 -13.18 -22.84 -34.60
C VAL A 267 -12.07 -22.38 -35.54
N GLN A 268 -12.29 -22.52 -36.86
CA GLN A 268 -11.25 -22.20 -37.86
C GLN A 268 -10.90 -20.71 -37.86
N GLU A 269 -11.88 -19.84 -37.61
CA GLU A 269 -11.68 -18.39 -37.54
C GLU A 269 -10.90 -17.99 -36.28
N TYR A 270 -11.30 -18.48 -35.10
CA TYR A 270 -10.58 -18.19 -33.86
C TYR A 270 -9.17 -18.79 -33.85
N ALA A 271 -8.98 -19.98 -34.42
CA ALA A 271 -7.65 -20.59 -34.57
C ALA A 271 -6.75 -19.80 -35.52
N ALA A 272 -7.30 -19.23 -36.60
CA ALA A 272 -6.55 -18.34 -37.49
C ALA A 272 -6.20 -17.00 -36.81
N LYS A 273 -7.12 -16.44 -36.02
CA LYS A 273 -6.88 -15.24 -35.18
C LYS A 273 -5.76 -15.49 -34.15
N LEU A 274 -5.82 -16.61 -33.43
CA LEU A 274 -4.81 -17.01 -32.45
C LEU A 274 -3.41 -17.11 -33.10
N LYS A 275 -3.29 -17.87 -34.21
CA LYS A 275 -2.01 -18.01 -34.93
C LYS A 275 -1.44 -16.68 -35.44
N ARG A 276 -2.29 -15.73 -35.86
CA ARG A 276 -1.84 -14.38 -36.26
C ARG A 276 -1.30 -13.59 -35.06
N LEU A 277 -2.00 -13.66 -33.93
CA LEU A 277 -1.66 -12.94 -32.70
C LEU A 277 -0.40 -13.50 -32.03
N GLU A 278 -0.22 -14.82 -32.01
CA GLU A 278 1.00 -15.47 -31.53
C GLU A 278 2.21 -15.09 -32.39
N LYS A 279 2.09 -15.11 -33.73
CA LYS A 279 3.14 -14.60 -34.63
C LYS A 279 3.47 -13.12 -34.41
N MET A 280 2.48 -12.27 -34.18
CA MET A 280 2.72 -10.85 -33.87
C MET A 280 3.45 -10.67 -32.53
N LYS A 281 3.13 -11.47 -31.51
CA LYS A 281 3.86 -11.47 -30.23
C LYS A 281 5.30 -11.93 -30.41
N GLU A 282 5.52 -13.02 -31.13
CA GLU A 282 6.86 -13.55 -31.41
C GLU A 282 7.74 -12.51 -32.14
N ILE A 283 7.22 -11.86 -33.18
CA ILE A 283 7.92 -10.78 -33.89
C ILE A 283 8.23 -9.60 -32.96
N ARG A 284 7.30 -9.24 -32.06
CA ARG A 284 7.51 -8.17 -31.06
C ARG A 284 8.60 -8.53 -30.06
N GLU A 285 8.62 -9.77 -29.57
CA GLU A 285 9.68 -10.27 -28.68
C GLU A 285 11.04 -10.34 -29.36
N GLN A 286 11.10 -10.83 -30.60
CA GLN A 286 12.34 -10.85 -31.39
C GLN A 286 12.92 -9.44 -31.57
N ARG A 287 12.07 -8.43 -31.86
CA ARG A 287 12.50 -7.01 -31.93
C ARG A 287 13.04 -6.49 -30.59
N VAL A 288 12.39 -6.82 -29.48
CA VAL A 288 12.85 -6.42 -28.13
C VAL A 288 14.19 -7.09 -27.77
N ARG A 289 14.39 -8.35 -28.15
CA ARG A 289 15.67 -9.06 -27.98
C ARG A 289 16.78 -8.41 -28.82
N SER A 290 16.54 -8.19 -30.13
CA SER A 290 17.53 -7.53 -31.01
C SER A 290 17.86 -6.10 -30.56
N GLY A 291 16.89 -5.36 -30.01
CA GLY A 291 17.12 -4.02 -29.46
C GLY A 291 17.97 -4.00 -28.19
N ARG A 292 17.99 -5.08 -27.39
CA ARG A 292 18.88 -5.21 -26.22
C ARG A 292 20.31 -5.58 -26.63
N ASP A 293 20.50 -6.44 -27.63
CA ASP A 293 21.84 -6.79 -28.13
C ASP A 293 22.48 -5.63 -28.93
N GLY A 294 21.68 -4.81 -29.61
CA GLY A 294 22.15 -3.61 -30.32
C GLY A 294 22.82 -2.55 -29.44
N SER A 295 22.56 -2.54 -28.12
CA SER A 295 23.16 -1.60 -27.16
C SER A 295 24.41 -2.14 -26.44
N ARG A 296 24.92 -3.31 -26.85
CA ARG A 296 26.16 -3.94 -26.30
C ARG A 296 27.33 -3.98 -27.30
N ARG A 297 27.23 -3.25 -28.41
CA ARG A 297 28.30 -3.10 -29.40
C ARG A 297 28.62 -1.63 -29.68
N ASP A 298 29.15 -0.95 -28.66
CA ASP A 298 30.10 0.13 -28.91
C ASP A 298 31.11 0.17 -27.76
N GLY A 299 32.41 0.08 -28.08
CA GLY A 299 33.46 -0.07 -27.06
C GLY A 299 34.55 -1.11 -27.34
N SER A 300 35.02 -1.27 -28.59
CA SER A 300 36.39 -1.78 -28.84
C SER A 300 36.90 -1.46 -30.25
N ALA A 301 37.49 -0.27 -30.38
CA ALA A 301 38.49 0.10 -31.38
C ALA A 301 39.18 1.36 -30.84
N GLY A 302 40.49 1.56 -30.89
CA GLY A 302 41.55 0.77 -31.51
C GLY A 302 42.72 1.73 -31.73
N SER A 303 43.79 1.60 -30.96
CA SER A 303 44.91 2.56 -30.98
C SER A 303 45.70 2.51 -32.28
N GLY A 304 45.86 3.67 -32.93
CA GLY A 304 46.67 3.87 -34.14
C GLY A 304 46.99 5.35 -34.31
N GLU A 305 48.22 5.66 -34.71
CA GLU A 305 48.80 7.01 -34.62
C GLU A 305 48.53 7.93 -35.83
N CYS A 306 48.81 9.22 -35.61
CA CYS A 306 48.98 10.38 -36.51
C CYS A 306 49.48 10.10 -37.97
N PRO A 307 49.26 11.01 -38.96
CA PRO A 307 49.53 12.46 -38.81
C PRO A 307 48.64 13.49 -39.56
N THR A 308 48.92 14.78 -39.29
CA THR A 308 48.48 15.99 -40.01
C THR A 308 49.47 16.35 -41.15
N PRO A 309 49.37 17.48 -41.91
CA PRO A 309 48.36 18.55 -42.00
C PRO A 309 47.88 18.87 -43.45
N GLY A 310 46.95 19.81 -43.63
CA GLY A 310 46.57 20.35 -44.95
C GLY A 310 45.56 21.51 -44.87
N ASP A 311 45.80 22.60 -45.61
CA ASP A 311 45.13 23.91 -45.48
C ASP A 311 44.22 24.24 -46.69
N SER A 312 43.44 25.33 -46.57
CA SER A 312 42.57 25.98 -47.56
C SER A 312 41.24 25.26 -47.93
N GLY A 313 40.13 25.96 -48.15
CA GLY A 313 39.82 27.39 -47.94
C GLY A 313 38.54 27.84 -48.66
N GLN A 314 37.87 28.87 -48.13
CA GLN A 314 36.78 29.65 -48.79
C GLN A 314 35.44 28.90 -49.05
N ASN A 315 34.25 29.51 -49.12
CA ASN A 315 33.81 30.87 -48.79
C ASN A 315 32.28 30.94 -48.57
N CYS A 316 31.81 31.93 -47.79
CA CYS A 316 30.45 32.52 -47.78
C CYS A 316 29.21 31.61 -47.53
N SER A 317 28.12 32.08 -46.92
CA SER A 317 27.73 33.44 -46.50
C SER A 317 26.77 33.45 -45.30
N LYS A 318 26.94 34.45 -44.42
CA LYS A 318 25.93 35.34 -43.74
C LYS A 318 24.49 34.81 -43.52
N SER A 319 23.78 35.08 -42.42
CA SER A 319 23.96 35.86 -41.17
C SER A 319 22.75 35.48 -40.26
N GLU A 320 22.66 35.70 -38.94
CA GLU A 320 23.19 36.79 -38.10
C GLU A 320 23.30 36.33 -36.62
N ARG A 321 24.07 37.04 -35.78
CA ARG A 321 24.27 36.76 -34.33
C ARG A 321 23.40 37.71 -33.48
N LEU A 322 23.17 37.46 -32.19
CA LEU A 322 23.97 37.98 -31.04
C LEU A 322 23.22 37.54 -29.74
N ARG A 323 23.78 36.96 -28.66
CA ARG A 323 24.83 37.39 -27.70
C ARG A 323 24.61 38.83 -27.16
N ALA A 324 24.63 39.15 -25.86
CA ALA A 324 24.90 38.37 -24.64
C ALA A 324 24.55 39.21 -23.38
N GLN A 325 24.99 38.71 -22.21
CA GLN A 325 25.38 39.43 -20.98
C GLN A 325 24.33 39.79 -19.91
N LEU A 326 24.63 39.27 -18.71
CA LEU A 326 24.18 39.74 -17.41
C LEU A 326 24.66 41.17 -17.12
N ARG A 327 23.89 41.93 -16.33
CA ARG A 327 24.41 43.03 -15.50
C ARG A 327 23.60 43.21 -14.22
N ALA A 328 24.26 43.77 -13.20
CA ALA A 328 23.76 43.88 -11.83
C ALA A 328 23.11 45.24 -11.51
N LEU A 329 22.55 45.32 -10.30
CA LEU A 329 21.78 46.41 -9.70
C LEU A 329 22.52 47.75 -9.54
N PRO A 330 21.76 48.85 -9.41
CA PRO A 330 22.08 49.94 -8.48
C PRO A 330 20.88 50.37 -7.59
N GLY A 331 21.15 50.82 -6.36
CA GLY A 331 20.30 51.80 -5.64
C GLY A 331 20.75 53.23 -6.00
N THR A 332 20.11 54.33 -5.59
CA THR A 332 19.03 54.56 -4.60
C THR A 332 17.92 55.49 -5.22
N ASP A 333 17.00 56.21 -4.56
CA ASP A 333 16.75 56.57 -3.15
C ASP A 333 15.30 57.04 -2.89
N ALA A 334 14.88 57.02 -1.61
CA ALA A 334 13.72 57.68 -0.95
C ALA A 334 12.27 57.50 -1.53
N PRO A 335 11.20 57.77 -0.73
CA PRO A 335 11.05 57.69 0.72
C PRO A 335 9.98 56.66 1.17
N TYR A 336 9.85 56.45 2.49
CA TYR A 336 8.80 55.64 3.11
C TYR A 336 7.49 56.44 3.25
N GLU A 337 6.43 56.05 2.55
CA GLU A 337 5.07 56.57 2.77
C GLU A 337 4.16 55.50 3.39
N SER A 338 3.74 55.74 4.63
CA SER A 338 2.76 54.93 5.34
C SER A 338 1.37 55.56 5.28
N SER A 339 0.59 55.28 4.22
CA SER A 339 -0.85 55.59 4.19
C SER A 339 -1.61 54.89 3.07
N CYS A 340 -2.22 53.73 3.35
CA CYS A 340 -3.68 53.55 3.20
C CYS A 340 -4.09 52.19 3.77
N SER A 341 -4.98 52.17 4.76
CA SER A 341 -5.68 50.97 5.18
C SER A 341 -6.62 50.51 4.06
N ARG A 342 -6.25 49.43 3.35
CA ARG A 342 -7.19 48.63 2.56
C ARG A 342 -7.49 47.35 3.35
N GLU A 343 -8.76 47.15 3.65
CA GLU A 343 -9.25 45.91 4.23
C GLU A 343 -9.00 44.75 3.25
N PRO A 344 -8.65 43.54 3.73
CA PRO A 344 -8.47 42.39 2.86
C PRO A 344 -9.82 41.94 2.29
N ASP A 345 -9.91 41.84 0.96
CA ASP A 345 -11.09 41.36 0.24
C ASP A 345 -11.32 39.87 0.56
N ALA A 346 -12.29 39.60 1.44
CA ALA A 346 -12.57 38.27 1.99
C ALA A 346 -13.59 37.48 1.13
N SER A 347 -13.55 37.60 -0.19
CA SER A 347 -14.45 36.94 -1.14
C SER A 347 -13.98 35.54 -1.57
N TYR A 348 -13.72 34.65 -0.61
CA TYR A 348 -13.51 33.22 -0.92
C TYR A 348 -14.84 32.53 -1.22
N VAL A 349 -14.98 31.96 -2.42
CA VAL A 349 -16.16 31.20 -2.85
C VAL A 349 -15.80 29.72 -2.94
N ASP A 350 -16.46 28.90 -2.13
CA ASP A 350 -16.26 27.44 -2.12
C ASP A 350 -16.75 26.80 -3.43
N PRO A 351 -15.89 26.12 -4.22
CA PRO A 351 -16.29 25.47 -5.47
C PRO A 351 -17.24 24.28 -5.30
N LEU A 352 -17.50 23.81 -4.07
CA LEU A 352 -18.46 22.73 -3.78
C LEU A 352 -19.86 23.23 -3.39
N GLY A 353 -20.04 24.54 -3.21
CA GLY A 353 -21.31 25.14 -2.79
C GLY A 353 -21.68 24.91 -1.31
N PRO A 354 -22.80 25.49 -0.84
CA PRO A 354 -23.18 25.39 0.57
C PRO A 354 -23.57 23.95 0.96
N GLN A 355 -23.16 23.53 2.16
CA GLN A 355 -23.46 22.19 2.68
C GLN A 355 -24.97 21.93 2.80
N ALA A 356 -25.41 20.74 2.38
CA ALA A 356 -26.81 20.34 2.49
C ALA A 356 -27.25 20.18 3.95
N GLU A 357 -28.38 20.79 4.33
CA GLU A 357 -28.92 20.67 5.69
C GLU A 357 -29.31 19.23 6.03
N ARG A 358 -28.88 18.76 7.21
CA ARG A 358 -29.30 17.46 7.76
C ARG A 358 -30.81 17.48 8.07
N PRO A 359 -31.58 16.43 7.70
CA PRO A 359 -33.01 16.36 8.03
C PRO A 359 -33.23 16.29 9.55
N LYS A 360 -34.13 17.13 10.06
CA LYS A 360 -34.45 17.25 11.50
C LYS A 360 -35.33 16.10 11.97
N THR A 361 -34.75 15.04 12.51
CA THR A 361 -35.46 13.93 13.15
C THR A 361 -35.88 14.28 14.58
N ALA A 362 -36.94 15.10 14.72
CA ALA A 362 -37.62 15.34 16.00
C ALA A 362 -39.12 15.55 15.75
N ALA A 363 -39.91 14.49 15.88
CA ALA A 363 -41.35 14.55 15.72
C ALA A 363 -42.00 15.22 16.94
N LYS A 364 -42.52 16.44 16.76
CA LYS A 364 -43.32 17.13 17.78
C LYS A 364 -44.70 16.46 17.86
N LYS A 365 -44.91 15.59 18.84
CA LYS A 365 -46.24 15.02 19.14
C LYS A 365 -47.16 16.15 19.59
N ARG A 366 -48.36 16.26 19.03
CA ARG A 366 -49.36 17.25 19.47
C ARG A 366 -49.90 16.84 20.84
N LEU A 367 -50.13 17.85 21.68
CA LEU A 367 -50.99 17.76 22.84
C LEU A 367 -52.39 18.13 22.35
N ASP A 368 -53.34 17.20 22.50
CA ASP A 368 -54.75 17.49 22.58
C ASP A 368 -55.18 16.97 23.96
N GLU A 369 -55.74 17.85 24.78
CA GLU A 369 -56.28 17.53 26.12
C GLU A 369 -57.72 16.99 25.94
N ASP A 370 -58.08 15.93 26.67
CA ASP A 370 -59.22 15.93 27.60
C ASP A 370 -59.54 14.50 28.11
N ASP A 371 -59.77 14.43 29.42
CA ASP A 371 -60.53 13.45 30.22
C ASP A 371 -60.60 11.97 29.78
N PHE A 372 -60.00 11.07 30.59
CA PHE A 372 -60.81 10.22 31.50
C PHE A 372 -59.98 9.46 32.55
N ALA A 373 -60.47 9.53 33.80
CA ALA A 373 -60.32 8.58 34.91
C ALA A 373 -58.93 8.19 35.46
N ASP A 374 -58.80 8.54 36.75
CA ASP A 374 -58.00 7.90 37.79
C ASP A 374 -57.96 6.36 37.70
N GLU A 375 -56.80 5.75 37.97
CA GLU A 375 -56.69 4.71 39.01
C GLU A 375 -55.25 4.54 39.51
N GLU A 376 -55.14 3.92 40.70
CA GLU A 376 -54.03 4.05 41.64
C GLU A 376 -53.00 2.89 41.57
N LEU A 377 -51.96 2.99 42.42
CA LEU A 377 -51.12 1.91 42.96
C LEU A 377 -49.98 1.28 42.10
N GLY A 378 -48.79 1.18 42.73
CA GLY A 378 -47.92 0.01 42.56
C GLY A 378 -46.41 0.24 42.40
N ASP A 379 -45.74 0.93 43.33
CA ASP A 379 -44.28 0.73 43.51
C ASP A 379 -44.05 -0.65 44.17
N ASP A 380 -43.50 -1.62 43.44
CA ASP A 380 -42.64 -2.69 43.98
C ASP A 380 -42.04 -3.61 42.90
N LEU A 381 -41.01 -4.39 43.29
CA LEU A 381 -40.40 -5.54 42.58
C LEU A 381 -39.35 -5.24 41.49
N LEU A 382 -38.16 -4.80 41.93
CA LEU A 382 -36.90 -5.31 41.37
C LEU A 382 -36.43 -6.52 42.21
N PRO A 383 -36.15 -7.69 41.61
CA PRO A 383 -35.38 -8.75 42.26
C PRO A 383 -33.86 -8.49 42.14
N GLU A 384 -33.10 -9.05 43.08
CA GLU A 384 -31.61 -9.00 43.15
C GLU A 384 -30.90 -9.70 41.97
#